data_AF-A0A9W8E4Y0-F1
#
_entry.id   AF-A0A9W8E4Y0-F1
#
_cell.length_a   1.000
_cell.length_b   1.000
_cell.length_c   1.000
_cell.angle_alpha   90.00
_cell.angle_beta   90.00
_cell.angle_gamma   90.00
#
_symmetry.space_group_name_H-M   'P 1'
#
loop_
_entity.id
_entity.type
_entity.pdbx_description
1 polymer ?
#
loop_
_entity_poly.entity_id
_entity_poly.type
_entity_poly.pdbx_seq_one_letter_code
_entity_poly.pdbx_strand_id
1 'polypeptide(L)'
;MGVLKLGDEIEVRPGIVTKDNEGKLHCRPIYSRIVSLNTEQNSLRFAVPGGLIGVGTLIDPTLCRADRLVGQVLGSVGRLPDIYTDLEINYFLLRRLLGVKTEDKKQAKVAKLTKNEVLMINIGSTSVGGRVMSVKHDMAKVLLTSPACTEINEKIALSRRIDKHWRLIGWARIVRGSTIAPDS
;
A
#
# COMPACT_ATOMS: atom_id res chain seq x y z
N MET A 1 15.74 -4.39 1.72
CA MET A 1 16.01 -5.63 0.95
C MET A 1 16.89 -6.54 1.77
N GLY A 2 16.50 -7.81 1.93
CA GLY A 2 17.23 -8.77 2.76
C GLY A 2 16.95 -10.21 2.34
N VAL A 3 17.71 -11.15 2.91
CA VAL A 3 17.54 -12.60 2.71
C VAL A 3 16.67 -13.14 3.83
N LEU A 4 15.61 -13.89 3.50
CA LEU A 4 14.80 -14.61 4.50
C LEU A 4 15.31 -16.04 4.65
N LYS A 5 15.33 -16.57 5.87
CA LYS A 5 15.75 -17.92 6.19
C LYS A 5 14.66 -18.67 6.97
N LEU A 6 14.72 -19.99 6.89
CA LEU A 6 13.88 -20.85 7.72
C LEU A 6 14.16 -20.58 9.21
N GLY A 7 13.11 -20.45 10.01
CA GLY A 7 13.20 -20.15 11.43
C GLY A 7 13.29 -18.66 11.79
N ASP A 8 13.41 -17.76 10.81
CA ASP A 8 13.45 -16.32 11.09
C ASP A 8 12.13 -15.82 11.70
N GLU A 9 12.25 -14.92 12.66
CA GLU A 9 11.13 -14.18 13.22
C GLU A 9 10.80 -12.99 12.32
N ILE A 10 9.52 -12.90 11.98
CA ILE A 10 8.98 -11.91 11.05
C ILE A 10 7.83 -11.14 11.70
N GLU A 11 7.62 -9.95 11.18
CA GLU A 11 6.42 -9.16 11.43
C GLU A 11 5.73 -8.81 10.12
N VAL A 12 4.42 -8.60 10.19
CA VAL A 12 3.58 -8.15 9.09
C VAL A 12 2.91 -6.83 9.48
N ARG A 13 3.13 -5.78 8.69
CA ARG A 13 2.58 -4.43 8.88
C ARG A 13 1.76 -3.97 7.66
N PRO A 14 0.69 -3.17 7.83
CA PRO A 14 0.16 -2.62 9.09
C PRO A 14 -0.47 -3.66 10.04
N GLY A 15 -0.66 -4.90 9.59
CA GLY A 15 -1.22 -5.99 10.38
C GLY A 15 -2.73 -5.84 10.54
N ILE A 16 -3.23 -6.13 11.74
CA ILE A 16 -4.65 -6.03 12.07
C ILE A 16 -4.97 -4.57 12.38
N VAL A 17 -5.78 -3.96 11.51
CA VAL A 17 -6.26 -2.59 11.69
C VAL A 17 -7.63 -2.61 12.33
N THR A 18 -7.76 -2.01 13.51
CA THR A 18 -9.04 -1.80 14.19
C THR A 18 -9.31 -0.31 14.37
N LYS A 19 -10.58 0.04 14.59
CA LYS A 19 -10.99 1.40 15.00
C LYS A 19 -11.61 1.28 16.37
N ASP A 20 -11.21 2.14 17.29
CA ASP A 20 -11.89 2.25 18.58
C ASP A 20 -13.20 3.03 18.46
N ASN A 21 -13.93 3.10 19.58
CA ASN A 21 -15.19 3.82 19.69
C ASN A 21 -15.04 5.34 19.50
N GLU A 22 -13.82 5.88 19.62
CA GLU A 22 -13.48 7.29 19.42
C GLU A 22 -13.07 7.59 17.96
N GLY A 23 -13.00 6.55 17.11
CA GLY A 23 -12.63 6.63 15.71
C GLY A 23 -11.11 6.67 15.47
N LYS A 24 -10.29 6.48 16.50
CA LYS A 24 -8.85 6.33 16.38
C LYS A 24 -8.52 4.96 15.79
N LEU A 25 -7.59 4.96 14.85
CA LEU A 25 -7.06 3.74 14.26
C LEU A 25 -6.07 3.11 15.22
N HIS A 26 -6.12 1.79 15.35
CA HIS A 26 -5.17 0.96 16.08
C HIS A 26 -4.60 -0.06 15.10
N CYS A 27 -3.28 -0.20 15.08
CA CYS A 27 -2.57 -1.03 14.10
C CYS A 27 -1.72 -2.03 14.84
N ARG A 28 -2.15 -3.29 14.86
CA ARG A 28 -1.42 -4.36 15.54
C ARG A 28 -0.65 -5.21 14.54
N PRO A 29 0.69 -5.14 14.51
CA PRO A 29 1.50 -6.03 13.67
C PRO A 29 1.25 -7.49 14.02
N ILE A 30 1.35 -8.36 13.01
CA ILE A 30 1.26 -9.79 13.21
C ILE A 30 2.68 -10.33 13.28
N TYR A 31 3.05 -10.90 14.43
CA TYR A 31 4.34 -11.57 14.60
C TYR A 31 4.20 -13.05 14.30
N SER A 32 5.20 -13.60 13.61
CA SER A 32 5.24 -15.02 13.28
C SER A 32 6.65 -15.51 13.02
N ARG A 33 6.78 -16.79 12.68
CA ARG A 33 8.03 -17.43 12.30
C ARG A 33 7.89 -18.12 10.96
N ILE A 34 8.96 -18.06 10.15
CA ILE A 34 9.02 -18.77 8.86
C ILE A 34 9.21 -20.26 9.11
N VAL A 35 8.29 -21.08 8.59
CA VAL A 35 8.35 -22.55 8.66
C VAL A 35 8.77 -23.19 7.34
N SER A 36 8.44 -22.57 6.21
CA SER A 36 8.84 -23.06 4.90
C SER A 36 9.04 -21.90 3.93
N LEU A 37 9.89 -22.11 2.94
CA LEU A 37 10.07 -21.22 1.80
C LEU A 37 9.92 -22.07 0.54
N ASN A 38 9.07 -21.65 -0.37
CA ASN A 38 8.70 -22.42 -1.55
C ASN A 38 8.74 -21.54 -2.80
N THR A 39 9.30 -22.07 -3.88
CA THR A 39 9.20 -21.49 -5.23
C THR A 39 8.76 -22.58 -6.18
N GLU A 40 7.63 -22.38 -6.87
CA GLU A 40 7.03 -23.40 -7.72
C GLU A 40 6.86 -24.74 -6.98
N GLN A 41 7.61 -25.77 -7.37
CA GLN A 41 7.59 -27.11 -6.75
C GLN A 41 8.78 -27.36 -5.82
N ASN A 42 9.67 -26.38 -5.64
CA ASN A 42 10.91 -26.52 -4.88
C ASN A 42 10.79 -25.91 -3.49
N SER A 43 11.32 -26.63 -2.48
CA SER A 43 11.54 -26.10 -1.14
C SER A 43 12.91 -25.42 -1.05
N LEU A 44 12.96 -24.27 -0.40
CA LEU A 44 14.15 -23.44 -0.27
C LEU A 44 14.59 -23.37 1.21
N ARG A 45 15.91 -23.30 1.44
CA ARG A 45 16.47 -23.05 2.78
C ARG A 45 16.60 -21.56 3.09
N PHE A 46 16.76 -20.75 2.05
CA PHE A 46 16.83 -19.29 2.11
C PHE A 46 16.25 -18.69 0.85
N ALA A 47 15.71 -17.49 0.96
CA ALA A 47 15.10 -16.72 -0.10
C ALA A 47 15.91 -15.44 -0.32
N VAL A 48 16.43 -15.28 -1.54
CA VAL A 48 17.14 -14.07 -1.95
C VAL A 48 16.16 -13.03 -2.50
N PRO A 49 16.52 -11.73 -2.48
CA PRO A 49 15.70 -10.71 -3.13
C PRO A 49 15.51 -10.98 -4.63
N GLY A 50 14.29 -10.77 -5.11
CA GLY A 50 13.92 -10.93 -6.52
C GLY A 50 13.23 -12.26 -6.80
N GLY A 51 12.04 -12.18 -7.40
CA GLY A 51 11.17 -13.33 -7.67
C GLY A 51 9.94 -13.39 -6.76
N LEU A 52 9.06 -14.35 -7.05
CA LEU A 52 7.86 -14.66 -6.27
C LEU A 52 8.15 -15.88 -5.41
N ILE A 53 8.00 -15.75 -4.09
CA ILE A 53 8.31 -16.83 -3.13
C ILE A 53 7.10 -17.01 -2.21
N GLY A 54 6.66 -18.25 -2.05
CA GLY A 54 5.71 -18.65 -1.03
C GLY A 54 6.41 -18.76 0.32
N VAL A 55 6.01 -17.93 1.28
CA VAL A 55 6.53 -17.94 2.65
C VAL A 55 5.50 -18.62 3.55
N GLY A 56 5.79 -19.84 3.98
CA GLY A 56 5.00 -20.55 4.99
C GLY A 56 5.30 -19.98 6.37
N THR A 57 4.26 -19.59 7.11
CA THR A 57 4.37 -18.96 8.44
C THR A 57 3.47 -19.66 9.45
N LEU A 58 3.64 -19.35 10.73
CA LEU A 58 2.75 -19.79 11.82
C LEU A 58 1.59 -18.81 12.07
N ILE A 59 1.24 -17.97 11.10
CA ILE A 59 0.10 -17.06 11.20
C ILE A 59 -1.19 -17.89 11.20
N ASP A 60 -2.15 -17.51 12.05
CA ASP A 60 -3.48 -18.13 12.07
C ASP A 60 -4.12 -18.11 10.66
N PRO A 61 -4.50 -19.27 10.09
CA PRO A 61 -5.12 -19.35 8.78
C PRO A 61 -6.38 -18.48 8.61
N THR A 62 -7.08 -18.15 9.69
CA THR A 62 -8.25 -17.26 9.66
C THR A 62 -7.90 -15.81 9.32
N LEU A 63 -6.67 -15.38 9.61
CA LEU A 63 -6.13 -14.07 9.23
C LEU A 63 -5.69 -14.03 7.76
N CYS A 64 -5.30 -15.17 7.20
CA CYS A 64 -4.87 -15.31 5.80
C CYS A 64 -6.02 -15.56 4.82
N ARG A 65 -7.20 -15.98 5.31
CA ARG A 65 -8.34 -16.35 4.47
C ARG A 65 -8.87 -15.17 3.66
N ALA A 66 -9.32 -15.44 2.42
CA ALA A 66 -10.00 -14.49 1.55
C ALA A 66 -9.20 -13.20 1.29
N ASP A 67 -7.91 -13.35 0.96
CA ASP A 67 -7.04 -12.25 0.52
C ASP A 67 -6.83 -11.13 1.55
N ARG A 68 -7.09 -11.40 2.84
CA ARG A 68 -6.97 -10.42 3.93
C ARG A 68 -5.55 -9.88 4.14
N LEU A 69 -4.52 -10.59 3.67
CA LEU A 69 -3.12 -10.14 3.74
C LEU A 69 -2.64 -9.42 2.47
N VAL A 70 -3.51 -9.20 1.48
CA VAL A 70 -3.12 -8.46 0.26
C VAL A 70 -2.73 -7.02 0.63
N GLY A 71 -1.59 -6.58 0.11
CA GLY A 71 -1.04 -5.25 0.38
C GLY A 71 -0.34 -5.11 1.73
N GLN A 72 -0.19 -6.19 2.50
CA GLN A 72 0.63 -6.15 3.71
C GLN A 72 2.12 -6.25 3.38
N VAL A 73 2.95 -5.66 4.23
CA VAL A 73 4.41 -5.69 4.13
C VAL A 73 4.93 -6.67 5.17
N LEU A 74 5.73 -7.64 4.73
CA LEU A 74 6.37 -8.64 5.58
C LEU A 74 7.88 -8.38 5.65
N GLY A 75 8.46 -8.49 6.84
CA GLY A 75 9.90 -8.32 7.02
C GLY A 75 10.37 -8.77 8.39
N SER A 76 11.67 -8.62 8.66
CA SER A 76 12.24 -8.90 9.97
C SER A 76 11.66 -7.96 11.02
N VAL A 77 11.46 -8.49 12.23
CA VAL A 77 10.97 -7.73 13.39
C VAL A 77 11.79 -6.46 13.61
N GLY A 78 11.10 -5.31 13.70
CA GLY A 78 11.69 -4.00 13.99
C GLY A 78 12.39 -3.34 12.80
N ARG A 79 12.36 -3.95 11.61
CA ARG A 79 12.99 -3.39 10.39
C ARG A 79 11.99 -2.96 9.34
N LEU A 80 10.69 -3.13 9.58
CA LEU A 80 9.69 -2.66 8.64
C LEU A 80 9.53 -1.14 8.69
N PRO A 81 9.08 -0.53 7.57
CA PRO A 81 8.74 0.89 7.52
C PRO A 81 7.65 1.29 8.51
N ASP A 82 7.48 2.61 8.65
CA ASP A 82 6.43 3.19 9.45
C ASP A 82 5.04 3.02 8.81
N ILE A 83 4.02 3.08 9.65
CA ILE A 83 2.62 3.00 9.25
C ILE A 83 2.07 4.42 9.13
N TYR A 84 1.63 4.81 7.94
CA TYR A 84 1.13 6.15 7.66
C TYR A 84 -0.40 6.18 7.62
N THR A 85 -1.00 7.21 8.23
CA THR A 85 -2.45 7.52 8.13
C THR A 85 -2.71 8.63 7.13
N ASP A 86 -1.77 9.56 7.00
CA ASP A 86 -1.83 10.71 6.11
C ASP A 86 -0.53 10.81 5.33
N LEU A 87 -0.61 11.17 4.06
CA LEU A 87 0.52 11.34 3.18
C LEU A 87 0.51 12.75 2.57
N GLU A 88 1.68 13.38 2.53
CA GLU A 88 1.96 14.54 1.70
C GLU A 88 2.79 14.10 0.52
N ILE A 89 2.23 14.29 -0.68
CA ILE A 89 2.73 13.70 -1.92
C ILE A 89 3.06 14.78 -2.92
N ASN A 90 4.17 14.61 -3.63
CA ASN A 90 4.50 15.39 -4.82
C ASN A 90 3.96 14.63 -6.04
N TYR A 91 2.94 15.16 -6.70
CA TYR A 91 2.19 14.44 -7.71
C TYR A 91 2.38 15.03 -9.11
N PHE A 92 2.32 14.13 -10.10
CA PHE A 92 2.31 14.46 -11.51
C PHE A 92 1.12 13.80 -12.20
N LEU A 93 0.30 14.60 -12.87
CA LEU A 93 -0.86 14.12 -13.63
C LEU A 93 -0.50 13.93 -15.10
N LEU A 94 -1.00 12.86 -15.67
CA LEU A 94 -0.91 12.58 -17.10
C LEU A 94 -1.67 13.66 -17.89
N ARG A 95 -1.20 13.97 -19.09
CA ARG A 95 -1.92 14.92 -19.97
C ARG A 95 -3.28 14.38 -20.44
N ARG A 96 -3.38 13.05 -20.55
CA ARG A 96 -4.52 12.33 -21.13
C ARG A 96 -4.70 11.00 -20.40
N LEU A 97 -5.94 10.54 -20.29
CA LEU A 97 -6.23 9.23 -19.71
C LEU A 97 -5.69 8.09 -20.57
N LEU A 98 -5.08 7.10 -19.93
CA LEU A 98 -4.61 5.87 -20.57
C LEU A 98 -5.72 4.80 -20.53
N GLY A 99 -5.84 4.00 -21.60
CA GLY A 99 -6.76 2.86 -21.65
C GLY A 99 -8.24 3.19 -21.92
N VAL A 100 -8.58 4.43 -22.29
CA VAL A 100 -9.94 4.76 -22.77
C VAL A 100 -9.97 4.54 -24.28
N LYS A 101 -10.59 3.45 -24.74
CA LYS A 101 -11.00 3.30 -26.14
C LYS A 101 -12.34 4.02 -26.29
N THR A 102 -12.30 5.29 -26.68
CA THR A 102 -13.46 5.95 -27.31
C THR A 102 -13.14 6.09 -28.79
N GLU A 103 -14.08 5.67 -29.64
CA GLU A 103 -14.01 5.79 -31.09
C GLU A 103 -13.91 7.27 -31.54
N ASP A 104 -14.28 8.20 -30.65
CA ASP A 104 -14.00 9.62 -30.79
C ASP A 104 -12.62 10.00 -30.27
N LYS A 105 -11.80 10.55 -31.17
CA LYS A 105 -10.39 10.99 -31.04
C LYS A 105 -10.08 12.00 -29.93
N LYS A 106 -10.95 12.22 -28.94
CA LYS A 106 -10.72 13.09 -27.79
C LYS A 106 -10.45 12.23 -26.55
N GLN A 107 -9.21 11.76 -26.41
CA GLN A 107 -8.71 11.27 -25.13
C GLN A 107 -9.01 12.34 -24.05
N ALA A 108 -9.87 12.02 -23.09
CA ALA A 108 -10.29 12.98 -22.08
C ALA A 108 -9.07 13.50 -21.30
N LYS A 109 -8.98 14.83 -21.22
CA LYS A 109 -7.91 15.53 -20.50
C LYS A 109 -8.07 15.25 -19.00
N VAL A 110 -6.96 14.94 -18.33
CA VAL A 110 -6.99 14.73 -16.87
C VAL A 110 -7.18 16.08 -16.18
N ALA A 111 -8.26 16.21 -15.40
CA ALA A 111 -8.50 17.38 -14.57
C ALA A 111 -7.56 17.39 -13.36
N LYS A 112 -7.25 18.58 -12.83
CA LYS A 112 -6.48 18.74 -11.59
C LYS A 112 -7.17 18.05 -10.41
N LEU A 113 -6.42 17.78 -9.35
CA LEU A 113 -6.99 17.24 -8.10
C LEU A 113 -7.86 18.28 -7.42
N THR A 114 -8.99 17.86 -6.86
CA THR A 114 -9.89 18.74 -6.10
C THR A 114 -9.91 18.38 -4.62
N LYS A 115 -10.15 19.37 -3.76
CA LYS A 115 -10.29 19.13 -2.32
C LYS A 115 -11.52 18.27 -2.04
N ASN A 116 -11.41 17.38 -1.06
CA ASN A 116 -12.39 16.36 -0.65
C ASN A 116 -12.67 15.27 -1.70
N GLU A 117 -11.93 15.23 -2.80
CA GLU A 117 -12.01 14.14 -3.76
C GLU A 117 -11.45 12.83 -3.17
N VAL A 118 -12.09 11.71 -3.49
CA VAL A 118 -11.59 10.37 -3.15
C VAL A 118 -10.90 9.76 -4.35
N LEU A 119 -9.61 9.46 -4.18
CA LEU A 119 -8.76 8.78 -5.15
C LEU A 119 -8.43 7.37 -4.64
N MET A 120 -8.06 6.49 -5.56
CA MET A 120 -7.41 5.23 -5.22
C MET A 120 -5.91 5.44 -5.34
N ILE A 121 -5.20 5.16 -4.25
CA ILE A 121 -3.76 5.31 -4.12
C ILE A 121 -3.17 3.92 -4.06
N ASN A 122 -2.29 3.62 -5.01
CA ASN A 122 -1.56 2.35 -5.02
C ASN A 122 -0.13 2.62 -4.53
N ILE A 123 0.20 2.04 -3.38
CA ILE A 123 1.49 2.16 -2.69
C ILE A 123 2.12 0.78 -2.67
N GLY A 124 3.12 0.55 -3.51
CA GLY A 124 3.64 -0.80 -3.77
C GLY A 124 2.50 -1.74 -4.21
N SER A 125 2.25 -2.78 -3.41
CA SER A 125 1.15 -3.74 -3.61
C SER A 125 -0.14 -3.37 -2.86
N THR A 126 -0.11 -2.31 -2.04
CA THR A 126 -1.25 -1.84 -1.25
C THR A 126 -2.12 -0.93 -2.11
N SER A 127 -3.43 -1.20 -2.18
CA SER A 127 -4.40 -0.31 -2.82
C SER A 127 -5.35 0.25 -1.77
N VAL A 128 -5.35 1.57 -1.58
CA VAL A 128 -6.10 2.23 -0.50
C VAL A 128 -6.85 3.46 -1.03
N GLY A 129 -8.02 3.74 -0.46
CA GLY A 129 -8.74 4.97 -0.71
C GLY A 129 -8.02 6.16 -0.04
N GLY A 130 -7.90 7.28 -0.73
CA GLY A 130 -7.29 8.49 -0.21
C GLY A 130 -8.19 9.69 -0.46
N ARG A 131 -8.57 10.42 0.60
CA ARG A 131 -9.29 11.69 0.48
C ARG A 131 -8.30 12.85 0.40
N VAL A 132 -8.37 13.64 -0.67
CA VAL A 132 -7.55 14.82 -0.85
C VAL A 132 -7.98 15.91 0.15
N MET A 133 -7.12 16.24 1.11
CA MET A 133 -7.39 17.24 2.14
C MET A 133 -7.01 18.65 1.68
N SER A 134 -5.92 18.78 0.93
CA SER A 134 -5.47 20.04 0.35
C SER A 134 -4.59 19.80 -0.87
N VAL A 135 -4.57 20.77 -1.77
CA VAL A 135 -3.74 20.78 -2.97
C VAL A 135 -3.00 22.12 -3.01
N LYS A 136 -1.67 22.06 -3.15
CA LYS A 136 -0.78 23.22 -3.28
C LYS A 136 0.12 22.99 -4.47
N HIS A 137 -0.20 23.62 -5.59
CA HIS A 137 0.56 23.47 -6.84
C HIS A 137 0.69 21.98 -7.23
N ASP A 138 1.90 21.42 -7.16
CA ASP A 138 2.32 20.03 -7.41
C ASP A 138 2.38 19.16 -6.14
N MET A 139 1.97 19.69 -4.98
CA MET A 139 1.85 18.97 -3.72
C MET A 139 0.39 18.73 -3.35
N ALA A 140 0.08 17.58 -2.75
CA ALA A 140 -1.22 17.29 -2.18
C ALA A 140 -1.09 16.60 -0.82
N LYS A 141 -1.98 16.94 0.12
CA LYS A 141 -2.15 16.19 1.37
C LYS A 141 -3.34 15.25 1.21
N VAL A 142 -3.13 13.97 1.49
CA VAL A 142 -4.14 12.93 1.35
C VAL A 142 -4.28 12.17 2.66
N LEU A 143 -5.51 12.08 3.16
CA LEU A 143 -5.87 11.23 4.29
C LEU A 143 -6.28 9.85 3.78
N LEU A 144 -5.62 8.80 4.26
CA LEU A 144 -5.91 7.43 3.83
C LEU A 144 -7.14 6.87 4.58
N THR A 145 -7.95 6.06 3.90
CA THR A 145 -9.11 5.39 4.51
C THR A 145 -8.70 4.26 5.45
N SER A 146 -7.57 3.62 5.14
CA SER A 146 -6.89 2.63 5.95
C SER A 146 -5.39 2.97 6.00
N PRO A 147 -4.71 2.68 7.10
CA PRO A 147 -3.29 2.94 7.22
C PRO A 147 -2.49 2.07 6.24
N ALA A 148 -1.34 2.57 5.79
CA ALA A 148 -0.45 1.85 4.88
C ALA A 148 0.99 1.87 5.39
N CYS A 149 1.69 0.74 5.28
CA CYS A 149 3.11 0.63 5.58
C CYS A 149 3.92 0.99 4.33
N THR A 150 4.74 2.04 4.41
CA THR A 150 5.46 2.58 3.25
C THR A 150 6.66 3.41 3.67
N GLU A 151 7.59 3.67 2.76
CA GLU A 151 8.75 4.53 3.00
C GLU A 151 8.60 5.91 2.36
N ILE A 152 9.23 6.91 2.99
CA ILE A 152 9.37 8.23 2.37
C ILE A 152 10.18 8.07 1.07
N ASN A 153 9.81 8.83 0.03
CA ASN A 153 10.32 8.75 -1.34
C ASN A 153 9.82 7.58 -2.18
N GLU A 154 8.95 6.73 -1.64
CA GLU A 154 8.29 5.69 -2.44
C GLU A 154 7.40 6.31 -3.54
N LYS A 155 7.38 5.67 -4.70
CA LYS A 155 6.53 6.07 -5.83
C LYS A 155 5.17 5.43 -5.69
N ILE A 156 4.12 6.22 -5.84
CA ILE A 156 2.73 5.79 -5.74
C ILE A 156 1.99 6.10 -7.04
N ALA A 157 0.99 5.30 -7.38
CA ALA A 157 0.11 5.58 -8.50
C ALA A 157 -1.21 6.16 -8.01
N LEU A 158 -1.74 7.13 -8.76
CA LEU A 158 -2.99 7.81 -8.45
C LEU A 158 -4.05 7.41 -9.49
N SER A 159 -5.17 6.90 -9.00
CA SER A 159 -6.32 6.51 -9.83
C SER A 159 -7.57 7.26 -9.40
N ARG A 160 -8.37 7.67 -10.38
CA ARG A 160 -9.64 8.38 -10.19
C ARG A 160 -10.80 7.53 -10.69
N ARG A 161 -11.94 7.62 -10.02
CA ARG A 161 -13.16 6.92 -10.45
C ARG A 161 -13.84 7.73 -11.56
N ILE A 162 -13.92 7.17 -12.76
CA ILE A 162 -14.51 7.76 -13.96
C ILE A 162 -15.40 6.70 -14.62
N ASP A 163 -16.67 7.00 -14.88
CA ASP A 163 -17.64 6.07 -15.47
C ASP A 163 -17.70 4.72 -14.74
N LYS A 164 -17.72 4.76 -13.40
CA LYS A 164 -17.69 3.58 -12.51
C LYS A 164 -16.38 2.77 -12.49
N HIS A 165 -15.40 3.11 -13.32
CA HIS A 165 -14.09 2.43 -13.36
C HIS A 165 -12.98 3.27 -12.72
N TRP A 166 -12.01 2.61 -12.08
CA TRP A 166 -10.77 3.26 -11.66
C TRP A 166 -9.85 3.43 -12.85
N ARG A 167 -9.47 4.67 -13.14
CA ARG A 167 -8.56 5.00 -14.23
C ARG A 167 -7.32 5.68 -13.68
N LEU A 168 -6.16 5.26 -14.16
CA LEU A 168 -4.87 5.86 -13.81
C LEU A 168 -4.83 7.31 -14.32
N ILE A 169 -4.59 8.25 -13.41
CA ILE A 169 -4.51 9.69 -13.73
C ILE A 169 -3.09 10.25 -13.59
N GLY A 170 -2.20 9.56 -12.88
CA GLY A 170 -0.86 10.06 -12.61
C GLY A 170 -0.09 9.20 -11.64
N TRP A 171 1.08 9.70 -11.24
CA TRP A 171 1.92 9.12 -10.19
C TRP A 171 2.33 10.21 -9.22
N ALA A 172 2.80 9.82 -8.05
CA ALA A 172 3.34 10.74 -7.08
C ALA A 172 4.51 10.11 -6.32
N ARG A 173 5.24 10.94 -5.58
CA ARG A 173 6.27 10.52 -4.64
C ARG A 173 5.89 10.98 -3.25
N ILE A 174 6.00 10.09 -2.27
CA ILE A 174 5.75 10.42 -0.86
C ILE A 174 6.88 11.33 -0.37
N VAL A 175 6.53 12.49 0.19
CA VAL A 175 7.49 13.47 0.72
C VAL A 175 7.53 13.42 2.24
N ARG A 176 6.37 13.30 2.89
CA ARG A 176 6.21 13.16 4.34
C ARG A 176 4.82 12.61 4.65
N GLY A 177 4.54 12.35 5.92
CA GLY A 177 3.21 11.94 6.35
C GLY A 177 3.09 11.89 7.86
N SER A 178 1.87 11.65 8.35
CA SER A 178 1.63 11.37 9.77
C SER A 178 1.69 9.87 9.99
N THR A 179 2.49 9.44 10.95
CA THR A 179 2.64 8.04 11.31
C THR A 179 1.80 7.68 12.53
N ILE A 180 1.46 6.40 12.63
CA ILE A 180 0.91 5.80 13.84
C ILE A 180 1.88 4.73 14.34
N ALA A 181 2.15 4.74 15.65
CA ALA A 181 2.93 3.69 16.27
C ALA A 181 2.13 2.38 16.27
N PRO A 182 2.76 1.25 15.91
CA PRO A 182 2.10 -0.04 16.03
C PRO A 182 1.80 -0.37 17.49
N ASP A 183 0.61 -0.90 17.75
CA ASP A 183 0.23 -1.42 19.06
C ASP A 183 0.92 -2.77 19.31
N SER A 184 1.24 -3.04 20.58
CA SER A 184 1.93 -4.26 21.04
C SER A 184 0.96 -5.45 21.18
#